data_AF-A0A7D5MC40-F1
#
_entry.id   AF-A0A7D5MC40-F1
#
_cell.length_a   1.000
_cell.length_b   1.000
_cell.length_c   1.000
_cell.angle_alpha   90.00
_cell.angle_beta   90.00
_cell.angle_gamma   90.00
#
_symmetry.space_group_name_H-M   'P 1'
#
loop_
_entity.id
_entity.type
_entity.pdbx_description
1 polymer ?
#
loop_
_entity_poly.entity_id
_entity_poly.type
_entity_poly.pdbx_seq_one_letter_code
_entity_poly.pdbx_strand_id
1 'polypeptide(L)'
;MSKELEDISKKLDTVTRLLAFDLIKDKSVNEQIEILTKAGLKVGDMAVILDKTENQIYVTQTTLRKKKKKESVKQSTEPVEGQNV
;
A
#
# COMPACT_ATOMS: atom_id res chain seq x y z
N MET A 1 25.28 16.64 -4.43
CA MET A 1 25.30 15.53 -3.45
C MET A 1 26.63 14.82 -3.61
N SER A 2 27.35 14.43 -2.55
CA SER A 2 28.63 13.72 -2.71
C SER A 2 28.39 12.30 -3.26
N LYS A 3 29.37 11.76 -3.99
CA LYS A 3 29.29 10.42 -4.58
C LYS A 3 29.03 9.34 -3.51
N GLU A 4 29.63 9.48 -2.33
CA GLU A 4 29.42 8.52 -1.23
C GLU A 4 27.97 8.55 -0.73
N LEU A 5 27.35 9.73 -0.67
CA LEU A 5 25.97 9.86 -0.21
C LEU A 5 24.98 9.23 -1.22
N GLU A 6 25.28 9.32 -2.51
CA GLU A 6 24.50 8.65 -3.55
C GLU A 6 24.60 7.11 -3.43
N ASP A 7 25.81 6.59 -3.20
CA ASP A 7 26.02 5.15 -3.03
C ASP A 7 25.34 4.62 -1.75
N ILE A 8 25.36 5.39 -0.66
CA ILE A 8 24.61 5.08 0.56
C ILE A 8 23.11 5.05 0.28
N SER A 9 22.58 6.05 -0.44
CA SER A 9 21.16 6.10 -0.81
C SER A 9 20.73 4.85 -1.58
N LYS A 10 21.52 4.43 -2.58
CA LYS A 10 21.23 3.22 -3.38
C LYS A 10 21.20 1.94 -2.54
N LYS A 11 22.11 1.82 -1.57
CA LYS A 11 22.14 0.67 -0.65
C LYS A 11 20.92 0.68 0.28
N LEU A 12 20.53 1.85 0.80
CA LEU A 12 19.31 1.99 1.60
C LEU A 12 18.05 1.64 0.80
N ASP A 13 17.97 2.04 -0.46
CA ASP A 13 16.86 1.65 -1.35
C ASP A 13 16.80 0.13 -1.53
N THR A 14 17.95 -0.52 -1.69
CA THR A 14 18.05 -1.99 -1.81
C THR A 14 17.55 -2.67 -0.53
N VAL A 15 17.99 -2.22 0.64
CA VAL A 15 17.52 -2.75 1.94
C VAL A 15 16.02 -2.54 2.11
N THR A 16 15.52 -1.35 1.76
CA THR A 16 14.08 -1.03 1.83
C THR A 16 13.25 -1.97 0.96
N ARG A 17 13.71 -2.28 -0.26
CA ARG A 17 13.03 -3.24 -1.15
C ARG A 17 13.04 -4.65 -0.58
N LEU A 18 14.15 -5.11 -0.01
CA LEU A 18 14.24 -6.44 0.62
C LEU A 18 13.29 -6.58 1.81
N LEU A 19 13.23 -5.56 2.67
CA LEU A 19 12.29 -5.54 3.80
C LEU A 19 10.83 -5.50 3.33
N ALA A 20 10.55 -4.73 2.28
CA ALA A 20 9.23 -4.69 1.67
C ALA A 20 8.79 -6.07 1.16
N PHE A 21 9.69 -6.81 0.49
CA PHE A 21 9.40 -8.17 0.01
C PHE A 21 9.02 -9.14 1.15
N ASP A 22 9.78 -9.16 2.24
CA ASP A 22 9.48 -10.06 3.36
C ASP A 22 8.11 -9.77 3.98
N LEU A 23 7.76 -8.49 4.07
CA LEU A 23 6.53 -8.03 4.70
C LEU A 23 5.27 -8.29 3.86
N ILE A 24 5.40 -8.39 2.53
CA ILE A 24 4.27 -8.52 1.59
C ILE A 24 4.12 -9.92 0.97
N LYS A 25 5.10 -10.82 1.13
CA LYS A 25 5.16 -12.11 0.41
C LYS A 25 3.91 -13.00 0.56
N ASP A 26 3.27 -12.98 1.73
CA ASP A 26 2.10 -13.82 2.04
C ASP A 26 0.77 -13.05 1.99
N LYS A 27 0.74 -11.90 1.31
CA LYS A 27 -0.41 -10.99 1.25
C LYS A 27 -1.04 -10.99 -0.14
N SER A 28 -2.36 -10.74 -0.20
CA SER A 28 -3.03 -10.51 -1.48
C SER A 28 -2.53 -9.21 -2.13
N VAL A 29 -2.54 -9.13 -3.46
CA VAL A 29 -2.07 -7.93 -4.20
C VAL A 29 -2.66 -6.61 -3.66
N ASN A 30 -3.93 -6.63 -3.27
CA ASN A 30 -4.61 -5.47 -2.67
C ASN A 30 -3.98 -5.04 -1.35
N GLU A 31 -3.70 -6.01 -0.47
CA GLU A 31 -3.03 -5.76 0.81
C GLU A 31 -1.57 -5.36 0.60
N GLN A 32 -0.85 -5.99 -0.33
CA GLN A 32 0.52 -5.61 -0.69
C GLN A 32 0.56 -4.13 -1.09
N ILE A 33 -0.30 -3.71 -2.02
CA ILE A 33 -0.37 -2.31 -2.48
C ILE A 33 -0.77 -1.36 -1.35
N GLU A 34 -1.71 -1.74 -0.48
CA GLU A 34 -2.09 -0.92 0.68
C GLU A 34 -0.91 -0.73 1.64
N ILE A 35 -0.19 -1.80 1.95
CA ILE A 35 0.94 -1.77 2.88
C ILE A 35 2.08 -0.93 2.30
N LEU A 36 2.46 -1.15 1.05
CA LEU A 36 3.52 -0.37 0.39
C LEU A 36 3.15 1.12 0.26
N THR A 37 1.87 1.42 0.04
CA THR A 37 1.38 2.82 0.04
C THR A 37 1.53 3.45 1.42
N LYS A 38 1.21 2.73 2.50
CA LYS A 38 1.39 3.22 3.89
C LYS A 38 2.86 3.38 4.27
N ALA A 39 3.74 2.55 3.71
CA ALA A 39 5.19 2.68 3.85
C ALA A 39 5.77 3.84 3.01
N GLY A 40 4.95 4.57 2.25
CA GLY A 40 5.35 5.75 1.49
C GLY A 40 6.08 5.44 0.17
N LEU A 41 6.04 4.19 -0.31
CA LEU A 41 6.66 3.84 -1.58
C LEU A 41 5.93 4.51 -2.75
N LYS A 42 6.71 4.95 -3.74
CA LYS A 42 6.19 5.54 -4.97
C LYS A 42 5.62 4.46 -5.88
N VAL A 43 4.72 4.87 -6.77
CA VAL A 43 4.04 3.95 -7.70
C VAL A 43 5.04 3.22 -8.60
N GLY A 44 6.07 3.91 -9.10
CA GLY A 44 7.13 3.28 -9.88
C GLY A 44 7.89 2.20 -9.09
N ASP A 45 8.21 2.43 -7.82
CA ASP A 45 8.88 1.41 -6.99
C ASP A 45 7.95 0.22 -6.72
N MET A 46 6.67 0.47 -6.44
CA MET A 46 5.68 -0.60 -6.25
C MET A 46 5.50 -1.45 -7.51
N ALA A 47 5.48 -0.82 -8.68
CA ALA A 47 5.39 -1.50 -9.97
C ALA A 47 6.57 -2.47 -10.18
N VAL A 48 7.79 -2.04 -9.84
CA VAL A 48 8.99 -2.88 -9.90
C VAL A 48 8.93 -4.03 -8.88
N ILE A 49 8.57 -3.76 -7.62
CA ILE A 49 8.53 -4.78 -6.56
C ILE A 49 7.48 -5.85 -6.84
N LEU A 50 6.31 -5.46 -7.34
CA LEU A 50 5.17 -6.36 -7.53
C LEU A 50 5.08 -6.99 -8.91
N ASP A 51 6.04 -6.67 -9.80
CA ASP A 51 6.03 -7.03 -11.21
C ASP A 51 4.70 -6.66 -11.90
N LYS A 52 4.40 -5.35 -11.88
CA LYS A 52 3.15 -4.77 -12.41
C LYS A 52 3.42 -3.48 -13.17
N THR A 53 2.45 -3.05 -13.95
CA THR A 53 2.44 -1.71 -14.54
C THR A 53 1.98 -0.68 -13.52
N GLU A 54 2.50 0.56 -13.61
CA GLU A 54 2.04 1.67 -12.77
C GLU A 54 0.51 1.86 -12.85
N ASN A 55 -0.07 1.67 -14.04
CA ASN A 55 -1.51 1.77 -14.26
C ASN A 55 -2.29 0.76 -13.40
N GLN A 56 -1.86 -0.50 -13.32
CA GLN A 56 -2.49 -1.50 -12.46
C GLN A 56 -2.44 -1.09 -10.98
N ILE A 57 -1.33 -0.49 -10.54
CA ILE A 57 -1.18 0.03 -9.18
C ILE A 57 -2.17 1.18 -8.93
N TYR A 58 -2.24 2.17 -9.82
CA TYR A 58 -3.18 3.31 -9.70
C TYR A 58 -4.65 2.86 -9.66
N VAL A 59 -5.03 1.92 -10.53
CA VAL A 59 -6.38 1.35 -10.56
C VAL A 59 -6.69 0.64 -9.25
N THR A 60 -5.73 -0.13 -8.73
CA THR A 60 -5.90 -0.85 -7.45
C THR A 60 -6.04 0.11 -6.28
N GLN A 61 -5.17 1.13 -6.19
CA GLN A 61 -5.29 2.18 -5.17
C GLN A 61 -6.64 2.90 -5.23
N THR A 62 -7.10 3.24 -6.44
CA THR A 62 -8.40 3.89 -6.65
C THR A 62 -9.55 2.99 -6.19
N THR A 63 -9.46 1.70 -6.51
CA THR A 63 -10.45 0.68 -6.10
C THR A 63 -10.48 0.53 -4.58
N LEU A 64 -9.31 0.46 -3.93
CA LEU A 64 -9.18 0.40 -2.47
C LEU A 64 -9.78 1.63 -1.78
N ARG A 65 -9.51 2.84 -2.29
CA ARG A 65 -10.10 4.09 -1.77
C ARG A 65 -11.63 4.08 -1.88
N LYS A 66 -12.17 3.64 -3.02
CA LYS A 66 -13.62 3.51 -3.22
C LYS A 66 -14.25 2.48 -2.29
N LYS A 67 -13.58 1.33 -2.08
CA LYS A 67 -14.04 0.28 -1.17
C LYS A 67 -14.15 0.80 0.27
N LYS A 68 -13.09 1.45 0.76
CA LYS A 68 -13.08 2.09 2.09
C LYS A 68 -14.19 3.12 2.27
N LYS A 69 -14.43 3.96 1.25
CA LYS A 69 -15.53 4.95 1.28
C LYS A 69 -16.91 4.29 1.34
N LYS A 70 -17.11 3.15 0.69
CA LYS A 70 -18.38 2.40 0.74
C LYS A 70 -18.58 1.72 2.09
N GLU A 71 -17.53 1.16 2.67
CA GLU A 71 -17.55 0.53 3.98
C GLU A 71 -17.87 1.54 5.09
N SER A 72 -17.27 2.74 5.06
CA SER A 72 -17.56 3.80 6.04
C SER A 72 -19.01 4.30 5.99
N VAL A 73 -19.65 4.27 4.82
CA VAL A 73 -21.06 4.69 4.66
C VAL A 73 -22.02 3.65 5.21
N LYS A 74 -21.76 2.34 4.99
CA LYS A 74 -22.60 1.27 5.53
C LYS A 74 -22.62 1.24 7.06
N GLN A 75 -21.47 1.48 7.68
CA GLN A 75 -21.31 1.46 9.14
C GLN A 75 -22.04 2.62 9.84
N SER A 76 -22.44 3.66 9.10
CA SER A 76 -23.20 4.81 9.64
C SER A 76 -24.72 4.66 9.48
N THR A 77 -25.19 3.61 8.80
CA THR A 77 -26.62 3.40 8.48
C THR A 77 -27.22 2.16 9.16
N GLU A 78 -26.43 1.42 9.93
CA GLU A 78 -26.95 0.32 10.76
C GLU A 78 -27.58 0.92 12.04
N PRO A 79 -28.87 0.64 12.33
CA PRO A 79 -29.50 1.11 13.56
C PRO A 79 -28.83 0.45 14.76
N VAL A 80 -28.58 1.23 15.82
CA VAL A 80 -28.18 0.72 17.13
C VAL A 80 -29.38 -0.03 17.71
N GLU A 81 -29.57 -1.29 17.33
CA GLU A 81 -30.48 -2.20 18.02
C GLU A 81 -29.85 -2.59 19.35
N GLY A 82 -30.42 -2.09 20.45
CA GLY A 82 -30.14 -2.63 21.79
C GLY A 82 -29.82 -1.63 22.89
N GLN A 83 -30.59 -0.55 23.04
CA GLN A 83 -30.81 0.07 24.36
C GLN A 83 -32.30 0.27 24.57
N ASN A 84 -32.94 -0.78 25.09
CA ASN A 84 -34.16 -0.72 25.87
C ASN A 84 -34.12 -1.89 26.86
N VAL A 85 -33.61 -1.62 28.06
CA VAL A 85 -34.00 -2.24 29.33
C VAL A 85 -33.63 -1.29 30.46
#